data_AF-A0A847E0S8-F1
#
_entry.id   AF-A0A847E0S8-F1
#
_cell.length_a   1.000
_cell.length_b   1.000
_cell.length_c   1.000
_cell.angle_alpha   90.00
_cell.angle_beta   90.00
_cell.angle_gamma   90.00
#
_symmetry.space_group_name_H-M   'P 1'
#
loop_
_entity.id
_entity.type
_entity.pdbx_description
1 polymer ?
#
loop_
_entity_poly.entity_id
_entity_poly.type
_entity_poly.pdbx_seq_one_letter_code
_entity_poly.pdbx_strand_id
1 'polypeptide(L)'
;MSSLKLPLAALAGLSLCAALAAPAFAQQKSVAVTAIVEHPALDAVRDGVKEALAKAGFDEDKNLKWQYQSAQGNTGTAAQIARKFIGDRPDVIVAIATPSAQAVVAATKQIPVVFSAVTDPVAAQLVPSMAASG
;
A
#
# COMPACT_ATOMS: atom_id res chain seq x y z
N MET A 1 0.76 76.28 -3.58
CA MET A 1 1.90 75.61 -2.93
C MET A 1 1.58 75.45 -1.46
N SER A 2 1.84 74.26 -0.91
CA SER A 2 1.64 73.86 0.51
C SER A 2 0.17 73.64 0.92
N SER A 3 -0.24 72.58 1.61
CA SER A 3 0.45 71.40 2.14
C SER A 3 -0.60 70.39 2.64
N LEU A 4 -0.28 69.11 2.41
CA LEU A 4 -0.89 67.89 2.93
C LEU A 4 -1.15 67.92 4.46
N LYS A 5 -2.23 67.25 4.92
CA LYS A 5 -2.26 66.32 6.07
C LYS A 5 -3.69 65.76 6.30
N LEU A 6 -3.87 64.48 6.00
CA LEU A 6 -5.03 63.65 6.41
C LEU A 6 -4.73 63.03 7.79
N PRO A 7 -5.68 62.99 8.74
CA PRO A 7 -5.59 62.09 9.89
C PRO A 7 -6.39 60.81 9.67
N LEU A 8 -5.63 59.72 9.55
CA LEU A 8 -5.73 58.45 10.27
C LEU A 8 -7.06 58.04 10.96
N ALA A 9 -7.46 56.80 10.62
CA ALA A 9 -8.20 55.80 11.42
C ALA A 9 -9.72 55.94 11.61
N ALA A 10 -10.47 54.94 11.11
CA ALA A 10 -11.07 53.89 11.96
C ALA A 10 -11.91 52.90 11.12
N LEU A 11 -11.97 51.66 11.60
CA LEU A 11 -12.86 50.55 11.18
C LEU A 11 -12.48 49.74 9.92
N ALA A 12 -11.39 48.98 10.01
CA ALA A 12 -11.31 47.67 9.34
C ALA A 12 -11.57 46.58 10.38
N GLY A 13 -12.85 46.32 10.65
CA GLY A 13 -13.31 45.28 11.57
C GLY A 13 -13.26 43.89 10.92
N LEU A 14 -12.43 43.02 11.52
CA LEU A 14 -12.70 41.60 11.78
C LEU A 14 -13.47 40.82 10.70
N SER A 15 -12.79 40.40 9.63
CA SER A 15 -13.26 39.24 8.84
C SER A 15 -12.44 38.02 9.25
N LEU A 16 -12.99 37.31 10.22
CA LEU A 16 -12.54 36.08 10.83
C LEU A 16 -12.14 35.05 9.76
N CYS A 17 -10.91 34.54 9.85
CA CYS A 17 -10.40 33.44 9.05
C CYS A 17 -11.32 32.21 9.18
N ALA A 18 -12.28 32.05 8.27
CA ALA A 18 -12.87 30.76 7.96
C ALA A 18 -11.83 29.98 7.13
N ALA A 19 -10.78 29.51 7.80
CA ALA A 19 -9.92 28.48 7.24
C ALA A 19 -10.80 27.25 7.02
N LEU A 20 -11.18 27.05 5.76
CA LEU A 20 -11.80 25.85 5.23
C LEU A 20 -11.09 24.64 5.85
N ALA A 21 -11.78 23.94 6.75
CA ALA A 21 -11.43 22.58 7.11
C ALA A 21 -11.62 21.76 5.83
N ALA A 22 -10.60 21.73 4.98
CA ALA A 22 -10.51 20.73 3.94
C ALA A 22 -10.67 19.38 4.65
N PRO A 23 -11.59 18.51 4.22
CA PRO A 23 -11.62 17.17 4.76
C PRO A 23 -10.21 16.61 4.56
N ALA A 24 -9.55 16.28 5.66
CA ALA A 24 -8.31 15.52 5.60
C ALA A 24 -8.71 14.19 4.94
N PHE A 25 -8.50 14.08 3.63
CA PHE A 25 -8.63 12.82 2.93
C PHE A 25 -7.67 11.88 3.64
N ALA A 26 -8.20 10.98 4.47
CA ALA A 26 -7.42 9.93 5.07
C ALA A 26 -6.70 9.23 3.92
N GLN A 27 -5.38 9.26 3.92
CA GLN A 27 -4.59 8.72 2.82
C GLN A 27 -4.91 7.23 2.70
N GLN A 28 -5.64 6.87 1.65
CA GLN A 28 -6.07 5.50 1.38
C GLN A 28 -4.82 4.62 1.26
N LYS A 29 -4.69 3.63 2.14
CA LYS A 29 -3.60 2.66 2.10
C LYS A 29 -3.81 1.69 0.96
N SER A 30 -2.75 1.22 0.34
CA SER A 30 -2.81 0.34 -0.83
C SER A 30 -2.08 -0.97 -0.57
N VAL A 31 -2.80 -2.09 -0.68
CA VAL A 31 -2.26 -3.45 -0.52
C VAL A 31 -2.50 -4.20 -1.81
N ALA A 32 -1.43 -4.72 -2.41
CA ALA A 32 -1.51 -5.58 -3.58
C ALA A 32 -1.14 -7.01 -3.21
N VAL A 33 -1.97 -7.98 -3.59
CA VAL A 33 -1.81 -9.39 -3.24
C VAL A 33 -1.66 -10.21 -4.51
N THR A 34 -0.67 -11.10 -4.53
CA THR A 34 -0.50 -12.07 -5.61
C THR A 34 -0.37 -13.48 -5.07
N ALA A 35 -0.96 -14.44 -5.77
CA ALA A 35 -0.78 -15.86 -5.54
C ALA A 35 -0.36 -16.57 -6.83
N ILE A 36 0.35 -17.69 -6.73
CA ILE A 36 0.76 -18.45 -7.91
C ILE A 36 -0.44 -19.06 -8.64
N VAL A 37 -1.43 -19.56 -7.90
CA VAL A 37 -2.64 -20.21 -8.41
C VAL A 37 -3.77 -20.04 -7.39
N GLU A 38 -5.01 -20.20 -7.84
CA GLU A 38 -6.16 -20.31 -6.95
C GLU A 38 -6.23 -21.73 -6.39
N HIS A 39 -6.29 -21.84 -5.07
CA HIS A 39 -6.30 -23.10 -4.35
C HIS A 39 -6.76 -22.82 -2.92
N PRO A 40 -7.61 -23.67 -2.30
CA PRO A 40 -8.23 -23.37 -0.99
C PRO A 40 -7.24 -22.93 0.09
N ALA A 41 -6.06 -23.55 0.16
CA ALA A 41 -5.02 -23.17 1.12
C ALA A 41 -4.44 -21.76 0.88
N LEU A 42 -4.27 -21.34 -0.37
CA LEU A 42 -3.73 -20.02 -0.71
C LEU A 42 -4.80 -18.94 -0.62
N ASP A 43 -6.04 -19.28 -0.96
CA ASP A 43 -7.19 -18.42 -0.79
C ASP A 43 -7.43 -18.10 0.69
N ALA A 44 -7.30 -19.10 1.57
CA ALA A 44 -7.38 -18.88 3.01
C ALA A 44 -6.33 -17.89 3.53
N VAL A 45 -5.12 -17.89 2.95
CA VAL A 45 -4.07 -16.90 3.29
C VAL A 45 -4.50 -15.50 2.82
N ARG A 46 -4.97 -15.36 1.58
CA ARG A 46 -5.47 -14.08 1.05
C ARG A 46 -6.59 -13.52 1.92
N ASP A 47 -7.57 -14.36 2.25
CA ASP A 47 -8.76 -13.96 2.98
C ASP A 47 -8.41 -13.63 4.43
N GLY A 48 -7.51 -14.40 5.06
CA GLY A 48 -6.99 -14.10 6.39
C GLY A 48 -6.20 -12.79 6.48
N VAL A 49 -5.45 -12.42 5.42
CA VAL A 49 -4.80 -11.10 5.33
C VAL A 49 -5.84 -9.99 5.28
N LYS A 50 -6.89 -10.15 4.46
CA LYS A 50 -7.97 -9.17 4.36
C LYS A 50 -8.73 -9.02 5.69
N GLU A 51 -9.02 -10.13 6.36
CA GLU A 51 -9.65 -10.15 7.68
C GLU A 51 -8.79 -9.45 8.76
N ALA A 52 -7.48 -9.72 8.78
CA ALA A 52 -6.55 -9.10 9.71
C ALA A 52 -6.47 -7.58 9.50
N LEU A 53 -6.44 -7.12 8.25
CA LEU A 53 -6.49 -5.69 7.91
C LEU A 53 -7.81 -5.05 8.37
N ALA A 54 -8.95 -5.69 8.13
CA ALA A 54 -10.25 -5.21 8.57
C ALA A 54 -10.32 -5.06 10.10
N LYS A 55 -9.81 -6.06 10.85
CA LYS A 55 -9.68 -6.00 12.32
C LYS A 55 -8.77 -4.87 12.80
N ALA A 56 -7.76 -4.50 12.02
CA ALA A 56 -6.90 -3.36 12.27
C ALA A 56 -7.50 -2.01 11.82
N GLY A 57 -8.73 -2.00 11.30
CA GLY A 57 -9.43 -0.79 10.85
C GLY A 57 -9.11 -0.37 9.41
N PHE A 58 -8.51 -1.26 8.60
CA PHE A 58 -8.30 -1.06 7.17
C PHE A 58 -9.32 -1.86 6.36
N ASP A 59 -10.25 -1.17 5.72
CA ASP A 59 -11.30 -1.79 4.92
C ASP A 59 -11.50 -1.08 3.58
N GLU A 60 -11.91 -1.82 2.55
CA GLU A 60 -12.05 -1.32 1.18
C GLU A 60 -13.07 -0.18 1.08
N ASP A 61 -14.13 -0.23 1.89
CA ASP A 61 -15.18 0.79 1.89
C ASP A 61 -14.75 2.09 2.60
N LYS A 62 -13.57 2.11 3.23
CA LYS A 62 -13.13 3.21 4.10
C LYS A 62 -11.81 3.82 3.66
N ASN A 63 -10.75 3.03 3.68
CA ASN A 63 -9.38 3.52 3.69
C ASN A 63 -8.36 2.55 3.10
N LEU A 64 -8.81 1.48 2.45
CA LEU A 64 -7.96 0.47 1.81
C LEU A 64 -8.23 0.41 0.30
N LYS A 65 -7.18 0.41 -0.51
CA LYS A 65 -7.18 0.00 -1.90
C LYS A 65 -6.65 -1.42 -1.95
N TRP A 66 -7.54 -2.38 -2.16
CA TRP A 66 -7.18 -3.78 -2.28
C TRP A 66 -7.03 -4.18 -3.74
N GLN A 67 -5.97 -4.91 -4.07
CA GLN A 67 -5.79 -5.51 -5.39
C GLN A 67 -5.37 -6.97 -5.22
N TYR A 68 -5.96 -7.88 -6.00
CA TYR A 68 -5.57 -9.29 -6.02
C TYR A 68 -5.38 -9.79 -7.44
N GLN A 69 -4.32 -10.55 -7.70
CA GLN A 69 -4.11 -11.26 -8.97
C GLN A 69 -3.49 -12.65 -8.74
N SER A 70 -4.11 -13.67 -9.34
CA SER A 70 -3.55 -15.02 -9.48
C SER A 70 -2.69 -15.12 -10.74
N ALA A 71 -1.53 -15.77 -10.63
CA ALA A 71 -0.66 -16.06 -11.77
C ALA A 71 -1.08 -17.30 -12.57
N GLN A 72 -2.16 -17.98 -12.16
CA GLN A 72 -2.73 -19.13 -12.85
C GLN A 72 -1.71 -20.25 -13.15
N GLY A 73 -0.84 -20.52 -12.17
CA GLY A 73 0.22 -21.53 -12.24
C GLY A 73 1.43 -21.13 -13.10
N ASN A 74 1.46 -19.92 -13.66
CA ASN A 74 2.48 -19.51 -14.63
C ASN A 74 3.48 -18.50 -14.02
N THR A 75 4.77 -18.83 -14.05
CA THR A 75 5.85 -17.98 -13.51
C THR A 75 6.10 -16.72 -14.35
N GLY A 76 5.88 -16.77 -15.67
CA GLY A 76 5.92 -15.60 -16.54
C GLY A 76 4.82 -14.61 -16.22
N THR A 77 3.60 -15.10 -15.95
CA THR A 77 2.49 -14.29 -15.46
C THR A 77 2.78 -13.72 -14.08
N ALA A 78 3.37 -14.49 -13.16
CA ALA A 78 3.79 -13.97 -11.85
C ALA A 78 4.77 -12.79 -11.99
N ALA A 79 5.72 -12.86 -12.93
CA ALA A 79 6.63 -11.76 -13.23
C ALA A 79 5.91 -10.53 -13.85
N GLN A 80 4.89 -10.74 -14.68
CA GLN A 80 4.06 -9.65 -15.22
C GLN A 80 3.25 -8.95 -14.11
N ILE A 81 2.64 -9.73 -13.21
CA ILE A 81 1.90 -9.22 -12.05
C ILE A 81 2.82 -8.39 -11.17
N ALA A 82 4.03 -8.89 -10.85
CA ALA A 82 5.00 -8.17 -10.05
C ALA A 82 5.35 -6.80 -10.66
N ARG A 83 5.65 -6.75 -11.97
CA ARG A 83 5.93 -5.49 -12.67
C ARG A 83 4.75 -4.52 -12.63
N LYS A 84 3.53 -5.02 -12.82
CA LYS A 84 2.31 -4.20 -12.71
C LYS A 84 2.20 -3.59 -11.31
N PHE A 85 2.29 -4.42 -10.27
CA PHE A 85 2.17 -3.95 -8.88
C PHE A 85 3.24 -2.92 -8.53
N ILE A 86 4.47 -3.05 -9.03
CA ILE A 86 5.51 -2.04 -8.81
C ILE A 86 5.13 -0.70 -9.47
N GLY A 87 4.60 -0.73 -10.70
CA GLY A 87 4.10 0.46 -11.38
C GLY A 87 2.96 1.14 -10.63
N ASP A 88 2.08 0.34 -9.99
CA ASP A 88 0.96 0.83 -9.18
C ASP A 88 1.38 1.42 -7.82
N ARG A 89 2.65 1.21 -7.41
CA ARG A 89 3.25 1.75 -6.17
C ARG A 89 2.36 1.56 -4.92
N PRO A 90 1.94 0.32 -4.58
CA PRO A 90 1.24 0.06 -3.33
C PRO A 90 2.15 0.31 -2.12
N ASP A 91 1.55 0.48 -0.95
CA ASP A 91 2.29 0.62 0.30
C ASP A 91 2.95 -0.71 0.70
N VAL A 92 2.35 -1.85 0.34
CA VAL A 92 2.89 -3.19 0.59
C VAL A 92 2.40 -4.18 -0.47
N ILE A 93 3.23 -5.17 -0.78
CA ILE A 93 2.85 -6.33 -1.60
C ILE A 93 2.84 -7.58 -0.72
N VAL A 94 1.73 -8.32 -0.74
CA VAL A 94 1.63 -9.65 -0.13
C VAL A 94 1.77 -10.71 -1.21
N ALA A 95 2.81 -11.52 -1.12
CA ALA A 95 3.12 -12.56 -2.10
C ALA A 95 2.92 -13.96 -1.51
N ILE A 96 1.93 -14.68 -2.05
CA ILE A 96 1.49 -15.99 -1.55
C ILE A 96 2.08 -17.08 -2.45
N ALA A 97 2.77 -18.02 -1.80
CA ALA A 97 3.59 -19.08 -2.39
C ALA A 97 4.93 -18.61 -3.00
N THR A 98 5.89 -19.54 -3.03
CA THR A 98 7.29 -19.28 -3.42
C THR A 98 7.44 -18.59 -4.77
N PRO A 99 6.77 -19.02 -5.87
CA PRO A 99 7.00 -18.41 -7.18
C PRO A 99 6.56 -16.95 -7.26
N SER A 100 5.44 -16.60 -6.61
CA SER A 100 4.97 -15.21 -6.53
C SER A 100 5.89 -14.36 -5.67
N ALA A 101 6.36 -14.88 -4.53
CA ALA A 101 7.30 -14.17 -3.67
C ALA A 101 8.63 -13.89 -4.38
N GLN A 102 9.17 -14.88 -5.09
CA GLN A 102 10.39 -14.71 -5.88
C GLN A 102 10.21 -13.67 -6.99
N ALA A 103 9.08 -13.70 -7.71
CA ALA A 103 8.79 -12.73 -8.77
C ALA A 103 8.74 -11.28 -8.23
N VAL A 104 8.12 -11.07 -7.06
CA VAL A 104 8.03 -9.74 -6.44
C VAL A 104 9.40 -9.28 -5.91
N VAL A 105 10.13 -10.14 -5.17
CA VAL A 105 11.45 -9.79 -4.59
C VAL A 105 12.51 -9.56 -5.66
N ALA A 106 12.42 -10.23 -6.81
CA ALA A 106 13.27 -9.97 -7.96
C ALA A 106 13.00 -8.60 -8.58
N ALA A 107 11.76 -8.12 -8.51
CA ALA A 107 11.32 -6.92 -9.21
C ALA A 107 11.39 -5.65 -8.35
N THR A 108 11.37 -5.73 -7.01
CA THR A 108 11.52 -4.56 -6.13
C THR A 108 12.35 -4.81 -4.88
N LYS A 109 13.07 -3.78 -4.46
CA LYS A 109 13.75 -3.66 -3.16
C LYS A 109 13.24 -2.47 -2.32
N GLN A 110 12.26 -1.74 -2.84
CA GLN A 110 11.79 -0.47 -2.28
C GLN A 110 10.40 -0.61 -1.66
N ILE A 111 9.52 -1.37 -2.30
CA ILE A 111 8.17 -1.62 -1.78
C ILE A 111 8.29 -2.78 -0.77
N PRO A 112 7.78 -2.62 0.46
CA PRO A 112 7.73 -3.70 1.43
C PRO A 112 7.03 -4.94 0.89
N VAL A 113 7.63 -6.11 1.10
CA VAL A 113 7.09 -7.41 0.69
C VAL A 113 6.85 -8.26 1.92
N VAL A 114 5.62 -8.75 2.08
CA VAL A 114 5.26 -9.78 3.05
C VAL A 114 4.97 -11.05 2.27
N PHE A 115 5.58 -12.18 2.64
CA PHE A 115 5.31 -13.46 2.00
C PHE A 115 4.68 -14.46 2.96
N SER A 116 3.89 -15.39 2.41
CA SER A 116 3.28 -16.48 3.15
C SER A 116 3.14 -17.72 2.24
N ALA A 117 2.89 -18.89 2.84
CA ALA A 117 2.91 -20.18 2.16
C ALA A 117 4.23 -20.46 1.40
N VAL A 118 5.36 -19.98 1.96
CA VAL A 118 6.72 -20.28 1.47
C VAL A 118 7.34 -21.31 2.42
N THR A 119 7.70 -22.48 1.89
CA THR A 119 8.22 -23.59 2.70
C THR A 119 9.62 -23.31 3.24
N ASP A 120 10.52 -22.83 2.38
CA ASP A 120 11.90 -22.49 2.75
C ASP A 120 12.29 -21.16 2.09
N PRO A 121 12.21 -20.05 2.82
CA PRO A 121 12.49 -18.72 2.28
C PRO A 121 13.98 -18.46 2.07
N VAL A 122 14.87 -19.23 2.71
CA VAL A 122 16.33 -19.12 2.53
C VAL A 122 16.73 -19.81 1.23
N ALA A 123 16.30 -21.06 1.03
CA ALA A 123 16.54 -21.78 -0.22
C ALA A 123 15.88 -21.08 -1.42
N ALA A 124 14.72 -20.45 -1.20
CA ALA A 124 14.06 -19.62 -2.20
C ALA A 124 14.73 -18.26 -2.46
N GLN A 125 15.80 -17.92 -1.71
CA GLN A 125 16.55 -16.66 -1.80
C GLN A 125 15.70 -15.40 -1.52
N LEU A 126 14.66 -15.53 -0.70
CA LEU A 126 13.84 -14.41 -0.27
C LEU A 126 14.47 -13.66 0.91
N VAL A 127 15.17 -14.39 1.78
CA VAL A 127 15.85 -13.87 2.96
C VAL A 127 17.23 -14.54 3.12
N PRO A 128 18.21 -13.87 3.77
CA PRO A 128 19.54 -14.43 3.95
C PRO A 128 19.60 -15.54 5.02
N SER A 129 18.65 -15.56 5.96
CA SER A 129 18.57 -16.56 7.03
C SER A 129 17.15 -16.64 7.61
N MET A 130 16.90 -17.66 8.43
CA MET A 130 15.64 -17.83 9.17
C MET A 130 15.52 -16.91 10.40
N ALA A 131 16.56 -16.16 10.75
CA ALA A 131 16.50 -15.23 11.86
C ALA A 131 15.52 -14.08 11.56
N ALA A 132 14.86 -13.58 12.59
CA ALA A 132 14.06 -12.37 12.48
C ALA A 132 14.95 -11.21 12.00
N SER A 133 14.45 -10.41 11.06
CA SER A 133 15.19 -9.32 10.45
C SER A 133 15.08 -7.98 11.21
N GLY A 134 14.53 -7.98 12.42
CA GLY A 134 14.28 -6.79 13.25
C GLY A 134 14.54 -7.03 14.73
#